data_AF-A0A0D5ZJ59-F1
#
_entry.id   AF-A0A0D5ZJ59-F1
#
_cell.length_a   1.000
_cell.length_b   1.000
_cell.length_c   1.000
_cell.angle_alpha   90.00
_cell.angle_beta   90.00
_cell.angle_gamma   90.00
#
_symmetry.space_group_name_H-M   'P 1'
#
loop_
_entity.id
_entity.type
_entity.pdbx_description
1 polymer ?
#
loop_
_entity_poly.entity_id
_entity_poly.type
_entity_poly.pdbx_seq_one_letter_code
_entity_poly.pdbx_strand_id
1 'polypeptide(L)'
;MYKFETDKSFIKKARSYSSAMLAEMVEILRNEYKINSQFFLVGSGARNLITVNGHGKIDLDYNLNIISCKDWKNVKKIKEDVRNAFNKVLQKRRWKTVNDSTSTLTTKLMKLPQHEREWSIDLCIVTKSSTGDWLRLIHQKTSNPKNDTYIWNETKNSSDYKKKIKQIKETKGGWEKIRQNYLNKKNFYLKRNDHSHKSFICLIEAINEFQKIK
;
A
#
# COMPACT_ATOMS: atom_id res chain seq x y z
N MET A 1 5.67 -7.23 -21.29
CA MET A 1 5.16 -8.23 -20.33
C MET A 1 5.80 -7.97 -18.97
N TYR A 2 5.05 -8.17 -17.89
CA TYR A 2 5.55 -8.08 -16.53
C TYR A 2 6.66 -9.12 -16.28
N LYS A 3 7.69 -8.68 -15.56
CA LYS A 3 8.75 -9.50 -14.97
C LYS A 3 8.93 -9.08 -13.51
N PHE A 4 9.48 -9.95 -12.67
CA PHE A 4 9.89 -9.53 -11.33
C PHE A 4 11.00 -8.49 -11.43
N GLU A 5 10.95 -7.47 -10.57
CA GLU A 5 12.07 -6.53 -10.48
C GLU A 5 13.27 -7.23 -9.83
N THR A 6 14.41 -7.21 -10.53
CA THR A 6 15.62 -7.94 -10.15
C THR A 6 16.69 -7.01 -9.57
N ASP A 7 16.58 -5.69 -9.74
CA ASP A 7 17.47 -4.73 -9.09
C ASP A 7 17.15 -4.64 -7.58
N LYS A 8 17.72 -5.59 -6.83
CA LYS A 8 17.60 -5.65 -5.37
C LYS A 8 18.21 -4.42 -4.69
N SER A 9 19.23 -3.80 -5.28
CA SER A 9 19.87 -2.60 -4.74
C SER A 9 18.92 -1.41 -4.79
N PHE A 10 18.27 -1.19 -5.93
CA PHE A 10 17.23 -0.18 -6.07
C PHE A 10 16.07 -0.43 -5.11
N ILE A 11 15.51 -1.65 -5.07
CA ILE A 11 14.38 -1.97 -4.18
C ILE A 11 14.75 -1.67 -2.72
N LYS A 12 15.95 -2.06 -2.28
CA LYS A 12 16.42 -1.80 -0.90
C LYS A 12 16.49 -0.30 -0.62
N LYS A 13 17.08 0.49 -1.53
CA LYS A 13 17.19 1.95 -1.37
C LYS A 13 15.82 2.63 -1.39
N ALA A 14 14.94 2.28 -2.33
CA ALA A 14 13.58 2.83 -2.39
C ALA A 14 12.81 2.56 -1.09
N ARG A 15 12.85 1.32 -0.58
CA ARG A 15 12.23 0.95 0.70
C ARG A 15 12.82 1.72 1.88
N SER A 16 14.15 1.82 1.93
CA SER A 16 14.86 2.55 3.00
C SER A 16 14.47 4.02 3.01
N TYR A 17 14.45 4.66 1.84
CA TYR A 17 14.10 6.07 1.70
C TYR A 17 12.63 6.32 2.08
N SER A 18 11.71 5.47 1.60
CA SER A 18 10.30 5.50 1.99
C SER A 18 10.10 5.33 3.49
N SER A 19 10.78 4.36 4.12
CA SER A 19 10.65 4.10 5.55
C SER A 19 11.17 5.27 6.39
N ALA A 20 12.28 5.91 5.98
CA ALA A 20 12.81 7.09 6.65
C ALA A 20 11.83 8.27 6.59
N MET A 21 11.19 8.51 5.44
CA MET A 21 10.16 9.55 5.31
C MET A 21 8.92 9.26 6.18
N LEU A 22 8.44 8.01 6.18
CA LEU A 22 7.26 7.63 6.97
C LEU A 22 7.56 7.67 8.48
N ALA A 23 8.79 7.34 8.90
CA ALA A 23 9.21 7.47 10.30
C ALA A 23 9.18 8.94 10.74
N GLU A 24 9.76 9.86 9.96
CA GLU A 24 9.70 11.30 10.27
C GLU A 24 8.26 11.84 10.30
N MET A 25 7.40 11.34 9.40
CA MET A 25 5.97 11.70 9.39
C MET A 25 5.26 11.24 10.67
N VAL A 26 5.53 10.02 11.16
CA VAL A 26 4.97 9.50 12.42
C VAL A 26 5.40 10.36 13.60
N GLU A 27 6.66 10.81 13.63
CA GLU A 27 7.15 11.73 14.67
C GLU A 27 6.39 13.06 14.66
N ILE A 28 6.18 13.65 13.48
CA ILE A 28 5.37 14.87 13.32
C ILE A 28 3.93 14.64 13.81
N LEU A 29 3.31 13.52 13.42
CA LEU A 29 1.95 13.17 13.85
C LEU A 29 1.83 13.07 15.37
N ARG A 30 2.80 12.44 16.03
CA ARG A 30 2.81 12.31 17.48
C ARG A 30 2.98 13.67 18.16
N ASN A 31 3.94 14.47 17.70
CA ASN A 31 4.34 15.68 18.41
C ASN A 31 3.37 16.84 18.19
N GLU A 32 2.95 17.07 16.95
CA GLU A 32 2.14 18.23 16.56
C GLU A 32 0.63 17.94 16.55
N TYR A 33 0.23 16.74 16.12
CA TYR A 33 -1.19 16.40 15.92
C TYR A 33 -1.76 15.51 17.04
N LYS A 34 -0.91 15.04 17.97
CA LYS A 34 -1.28 14.10 19.05
C LYS A 34 -1.93 12.82 18.51
N ILE A 35 -1.42 12.35 17.37
CA ILE A 35 -1.82 11.11 16.72
C ILE A 35 -0.69 10.09 16.93
N ASN A 36 -0.94 9.08 17.77
CA ASN A 36 -0.02 7.95 17.91
C ASN A 36 -0.27 6.96 16.78
N SER A 37 0.79 6.57 16.07
CA SER A 37 0.66 5.74 14.89
C SER A 37 1.92 4.92 14.61
N GLN A 38 1.76 3.85 13.83
CA GLN A 38 2.86 3.03 13.33
C GLN A 38 2.60 2.66 11.88
N PHE A 39 3.65 2.59 11.06
CA PHE A 39 3.52 2.18 9.65
C PHE A 39 4.11 0.79 9.41
N PHE A 40 3.60 0.10 8.39
CA PHE A 40 4.16 -1.16 7.93
C PHE A 40 3.95 -1.35 6.43
N LEU A 41 4.94 -1.94 5.77
CA LEU A 41 4.89 -2.27 4.35
C LEU A 41 3.87 -3.38 4.11
N VAL A 42 3.07 -3.24 3.06
CA VAL A 42 2.07 -4.23 2.63
C VAL A 42 2.23 -4.53 1.13
N GLY A 43 1.20 -5.13 0.51
CA GLY A 43 1.17 -5.35 -0.93
C GLY A 43 2.29 -6.25 -1.47
N SER A 44 2.67 -5.97 -2.71
CA SER A 44 3.72 -6.69 -3.45
C SER A 44 5.11 -6.44 -2.85
N GLY A 45 5.33 -5.23 -2.33
CA GLY A 45 6.53 -4.82 -1.63
C GLY A 45 6.84 -5.72 -0.43
N ALA A 46 5.87 -5.96 0.45
CA ALA A 46 6.07 -6.83 1.62
C ALA A 46 6.23 -8.32 1.27
N ARG A 47 5.80 -8.73 0.07
CA ARG A 47 5.72 -10.14 -0.35
C ARG A 47 6.81 -10.56 -1.33
N ASN A 48 7.75 -9.67 -1.64
CA ASN A 48 8.74 -9.84 -2.72
C ASN A 48 8.09 -10.17 -4.07
N LEU A 49 6.91 -9.60 -4.33
CA LEU A 49 6.12 -9.79 -5.56
C LEU A 49 6.15 -8.54 -6.46
N ILE A 50 7.13 -7.66 -6.26
CA ILE A 50 7.26 -6.44 -7.08
C ILE A 50 7.54 -6.86 -8.52
N THR A 51 6.69 -6.40 -9.44
CA THR A 51 6.74 -6.73 -10.86
C THR A 51 6.67 -5.45 -11.68
N VAL A 52 7.50 -5.37 -12.71
CA VAL A 52 7.63 -4.22 -13.61
C VAL A 52 7.31 -4.65 -15.04
N ASN A 53 6.68 -3.77 -15.81
CA ASN A 53 6.46 -3.96 -17.25
C ASN A 53 7.38 -2.98 -18.00
N GLY A 54 8.41 -3.49 -18.68
CA GLY A 54 9.43 -2.64 -19.33
C GLY A 54 10.22 -1.80 -18.32
N HIS A 55 10.36 -0.50 -18.57
CA HIS A 55 10.96 0.47 -17.65
C HIS A 55 9.96 1.02 -16.61
N GLY A 56 8.88 0.30 -16.35
CA GLY A 56 7.80 0.73 -15.47
C GLY A 56 8.25 1.02 -14.04
N LYS A 57 7.50 1.92 -13.39
CA LYS A 57 7.65 2.34 -11.99
C LYS A 57 7.37 1.21 -10.99
N ILE A 58 7.85 1.41 -9.76
CA ILE A 58 7.47 0.59 -8.60
C ILE A 58 6.54 1.39 -7.69
N ASP A 59 5.40 0.81 -7.31
CA ASP A 59 4.53 1.38 -6.29
C ASP A 59 4.74 0.61 -4.97
N LEU A 60 5.10 1.32 -3.90
CA LEU A 60 5.27 0.74 -2.56
C LEU A 60 4.04 1.04 -1.70
N ASP A 61 3.28 -0.01 -1.39
CA ASP A 61 2.10 0.09 -0.54
C ASP A 61 2.47 0.03 0.95
N TYR A 62 2.05 1.04 1.73
CA TYR A 62 2.17 1.08 3.18
C TYR A 62 0.81 1.27 3.83
N ASN A 63 0.65 0.67 5.01
CA ASN A 63 -0.42 1.03 5.93
C ASN A 63 0.14 1.89 7.05
N LEU A 64 -0.56 2.97 7.42
CA LEU A 64 -0.39 3.71 8.65
C LEU A 64 -1.50 3.32 9.62
N ASN A 65 -1.16 2.55 10.65
CA ASN A 65 -2.08 2.22 11.72
C ASN A 65 -2.14 3.34 12.74
N ILE A 66 -3.29 4.00 12.84
CA ILE A 66 -3.57 4.94 13.93
C ILE A 66 -3.88 4.11 15.18
N ILE A 67 -3.06 4.26 16.22
CA ILE A 67 -3.19 3.53 17.49
C ILE A 67 -4.09 4.33 18.43
N SER A 68 -3.88 5.65 18.51
CA SER A 68 -4.72 6.55 19.29
C SER A 68 -4.71 7.96 18.71
N CYS A 69 -5.84 8.66 18.85
CA CYS A 69 -5.98 10.07 18.54
C CYS A 69 -7.11 10.67 19.39
N LYS A 70 -7.19 12.01 19.44
CA LYS A 70 -8.17 12.73 20.27
C LYS A 70 -9.61 12.61 19.76
N ASP A 71 -9.80 12.60 18.44
CA ASP A 71 -11.12 12.67 17.82
C ASP A 71 -11.27 11.67 16.67
N TRP A 72 -11.72 10.46 17.01
CA TRP A 72 -11.98 9.39 16.05
C TRP A 72 -13.16 9.65 15.11
N LYS A 73 -14.07 10.56 15.50
CA LYS A 73 -15.29 10.88 14.74
C LYS A 73 -14.98 11.84 13.60
N ASN A 74 -14.00 12.73 13.77
CA ASN A 74 -13.55 13.63 12.72
C ASN A 74 -12.54 12.96 11.78
N VAL A 75 -13.04 11.96 11.03
CA VAL A 75 -12.26 11.15 10.09
C VAL A 75 -11.56 12.02 9.02
N LYS A 76 -12.24 13.07 8.56
CA LYS A 76 -11.69 14.07 7.63
C LYS A 76 -10.44 14.72 8.22
N LYS A 77 -10.53 15.23 9.46
CA LYS A 77 -9.40 15.85 10.14
C LYS A 77 -8.22 14.89 10.30
N ILE A 78 -8.46 13.63 10.66
CA ILE A 78 -7.40 12.62 10.75
C ILE A 78 -6.68 12.47 9.41
N LYS A 79 -7.43 12.34 8.30
CA LYS A 79 -6.81 12.21 6.97
C LYS A 79 -5.98 13.44 6.61
N GLU A 80 -6.50 14.62 6.91
CA GLU A 80 -5.84 15.90 6.64
C GLU A 80 -4.58 16.11 7.49
N ASP A 81 -4.60 15.73 8.77
CA ASP A 81 -3.44 15.80 9.65
C ASP A 81 -2.32 14.87 9.15
N VAL A 82 -2.66 13.64 8.71
CA VAL A 82 -1.71 12.72 8.06
C VAL A 82 -1.18 13.31 6.75
N ARG A 83 -2.06 13.88 5.91
CA ARG A 83 -1.67 14.52 4.65
C ARG A 83 -0.69 15.67 4.88
N ASN A 84 -0.96 16.52 5.87
CA ASN A 84 -0.13 17.67 6.21
C ASN A 84 1.22 17.23 6.78
N ALA A 85 1.25 16.26 7.70
CA ALA A 85 2.49 15.70 8.22
C ALA A 85 3.35 15.10 7.10
N PHE A 86 2.74 14.36 6.18
CA PHE A 86 3.48 13.76 5.06
C PHE A 86 4.01 14.84 4.09
N ASN A 87 3.20 15.85 3.79
CA ASN A 87 3.61 16.96 2.93
C ASN A 87 4.79 17.75 3.52
N LYS A 88 4.85 17.95 4.84
CA LYS A 88 6.02 18.57 5.50
C LYS A 88 7.30 17.79 5.24
N VAL A 89 7.27 16.46 5.41
CA VAL A 89 8.41 15.57 5.16
C VAL A 89 8.86 15.62 3.69
N LEU A 90 7.91 15.64 2.76
CA LEU A 90 8.17 15.71 1.32
C LEU A 90 8.77 17.07 0.92
N GLN A 91 8.19 18.17 1.39
CA GLN A 91 8.65 19.53 1.10
C GLN A 91 10.05 19.79 1.64
N LYS A 92 10.38 19.29 2.85
CA LYS A 92 11.76 19.33 3.40
C LYS A 92 12.79 18.70 2.47
N ARG A 93 12.38 17.74 1.64
CA ARG A 93 13.20 17.04 0.65
C ARG A 93 13.00 17.55 -0.78
N ARG A 94 12.28 18.65 -0.96
CA ARG A 94 11.92 19.25 -2.27
C ARG A 94 11.09 18.31 -3.17
N TRP A 95 10.37 17.36 -2.58
CA TRP A 95 9.40 16.52 -3.28
C TRP A 95 8.04 17.21 -3.38
N LYS A 96 7.30 16.88 -4.43
CA LYS A 96 5.91 17.32 -4.61
C LYS A 96 5.00 16.70 -3.54
N THR A 97 3.96 17.42 -3.17
CA THR A 97 2.95 16.98 -2.19
C THR A 97 2.20 15.74 -2.68
N VAL A 98 1.63 15.00 -1.72
CA VAL A 98 0.82 13.81 -2.04
C VAL A 98 -0.47 14.18 -2.78
N ASN A 99 -0.91 13.26 -3.63
CA ASN A 99 -2.27 13.20 -4.13
C ASN A 99 -3.15 12.50 -3.08
N ASP A 100 -4.30 13.10 -2.77
CA ASP A 100 -5.32 12.45 -1.98
C ASP A 100 -6.23 11.61 -2.89
N SER A 101 -6.24 10.29 -2.70
CA SER A 101 -7.11 9.33 -3.41
C SER A 101 -8.19 8.79 -2.47
N THR A 102 -9.14 8.02 -2.99
CA THR A 102 -10.23 7.45 -2.18
C THR A 102 -9.74 6.71 -0.93
N SER A 103 -8.75 5.82 -1.05
CA SER A 103 -8.28 4.99 0.07
C SER A 103 -6.82 5.20 0.48
N THR A 104 -6.09 6.09 -0.21
CA THR A 104 -4.65 6.29 -0.01
C THR A 104 -4.25 7.75 -0.18
N LEU A 105 -3.14 8.11 0.46
CA LEU A 105 -2.34 9.29 0.12
C LEU A 105 -1.15 8.81 -0.72
N THR A 106 -1.07 9.27 -1.96
CA THR A 106 -0.12 8.77 -2.96
C THR A 106 0.92 9.83 -3.28
N THR A 107 2.21 9.52 -3.15
CA THR A 107 3.26 10.45 -3.58
C THR A 107 3.29 10.60 -5.10
N LYS A 108 3.84 11.71 -5.60
CA LYS A 108 4.32 11.75 -6.98
C LYS A 108 5.48 10.76 -7.17
N LEU A 109 5.82 10.50 -8.43
CA LEU A 109 6.99 9.69 -8.77
C LEU A 109 8.25 10.34 -8.24
N MET A 110 9.08 9.53 -7.60
CA MET A 110 10.38 9.88 -7.09
C MET A 110 11.45 9.10 -7.85
N LYS A 111 12.61 9.73 -8.03
CA LYS A 111 13.75 9.13 -8.73
C LYS A 111 15.02 9.41 -7.94
N LEU A 112 15.85 8.38 -7.75
CA LEU A 112 17.17 8.54 -7.16
C LEU A 112 18.14 8.87 -8.30
N PRO A 113 19.06 9.84 -8.14
CA PRO A 113 20.01 10.21 -9.19
C PRO A 113 20.77 9.01 -9.79
N GLN A 114 21.13 8.06 -8.94
CA GLN A 114 21.89 6.86 -9.30
C GLN A 114 21.05 5.67 -9.83
N HIS A 115 19.74 5.84 -10.04
CA HIS A 115 18.88 4.79 -10.59
C HIS A 115 17.95 5.35 -11.66
N GLU A 116 17.83 4.64 -12.78
CA GLU A 116 16.90 5.01 -13.85
C GLU A 116 15.43 4.81 -13.44
N ARG A 117 15.20 3.91 -12.48
CA ARG A 117 13.87 3.52 -12.00
C ARG A 117 13.24 4.57 -11.09
N GLU A 118 11.95 4.74 -11.26
CA GLU A 118 11.12 5.59 -10.42
C GLU A 118 10.27 4.75 -9.46
N TRP A 119 9.92 5.33 -8.31
CA TRP A 119 8.97 4.72 -7.39
C TRP A 119 7.99 5.74 -6.81
N SER A 120 6.87 5.23 -6.31
CA SER A 120 5.89 5.99 -5.55
C SER A 120 5.57 5.28 -4.23
N ILE A 121 4.92 6.00 -3.32
CA ILE A 121 4.38 5.47 -2.07
C ILE A 121 2.88 5.64 -2.09
N ASP A 122 2.16 4.55 -1.86
CA ASP A 122 0.73 4.56 -1.55
C ASP A 122 0.55 4.32 -0.05
N LEU A 123 0.10 5.34 0.69
CA LEU A 123 -0.12 5.26 2.13
C LEU A 123 -1.61 5.13 2.45
N CYS A 124 -2.03 3.94 2.88
CA CYS A 124 -3.39 3.70 3.36
C CYS A 124 -3.47 3.94 4.88
N ILE A 125 -4.46 4.69 5.34
CA ILE A 125 -4.68 4.93 6.77
C ILE A 125 -5.64 3.87 7.30
N VAL A 126 -5.24 3.19 8.36
CA VAL A 126 -6.00 2.08 8.97
C VAL A 126 -6.08 2.24 10.48
N THR A 127 -7.03 1.54 11.08
CA THR A 127 -7.12 1.33 12.53
C THR A 127 -7.74 -0.02 12.82
N LYS A 128 -7.72 -0.45 14.09
CA LYS A 128 -8.43 -1.63 14.59
C LYS A 128 -9.78 -1.24 15.19
N SER A 129 -10.83 -1.98 14.83
CA SER A 129 -12.11 -1.92 15.55
C SER A 129 -11.97 -2.52 16.96
N SER A 130 -12.99 -2.35 17.78
CA SER A 130 -13.10 -3.02 19.09
C SER A 130 -13.08 -4.55 18.99
N THR A 131 -13.55 -5.11 17.87
CA THR A 131 -13.51 -6.56 17.58
C THR A 131 -12.15 -7.03 17.05
N GLY A 132 -11.21 -6.12 16.83
CA GLY A 132 -9.90 -6.43 16.27
C GLY A 132 -9.87 -6.57 14.75
N ASP A 133 -10.91 -6.15 14.04
CA ASP A 133 -10.93 -6.09 12.58
C ASP A 133 -10.23 -4.83 12.06
N TRP A 134 -9.70 -4.91 10.84
CA TRP A 134 -9.06 -3.76 10.21
C TRP A 134 -10.09 -2.86 9.55
N LEU A 135 -10.10 -1.59 9.95
CA LEU A 135 -10.84 -0.52 9.31
C LEU A 135 -9.89 0.29 8.43
N ARG A 136 -10.36 0.70 7.25
CA ARG A 136 -9.66 1.62 6.34
C ARG A 136 -10.35 2.96 6.32
N LEU A 137 -9.57 4.03 6.34
CA LEU A 137 -10.08 5.37 6.11
C LEU A 137 -10.39 5.54 4.61
N ILE A 138 -11.65 5.81 4.28
CA ILE A 138 -12.12 6.05 2.92
C ILE A 138 -12.62 7.48 2.80
N HIS A 139 -12.11 8.20 1.80
CA HIS A 139 -12.63 9.48 1.34
C HIS A 139 -13.52 9.23 0.12
N GLN A 140 -14.84 9.32 0.31
CA GLN A 140 -15.82 9.18 -0.76
C GLN A 140 -16.01 10.54 -1.43
N LYS A 141 -15.33 10.71 -2.56
CA LYS A 141 -15.38 11.94 -3.34
C LYS A 141 -16.66 12.01 -4.15
N THR A 142 -17.23 13.20 -4.21
CA THR A 142 -18.37 13.56 -5.05
C THR A 142 -17.95 14.59 -6.09
N SER A 143 -18.87 15.02 -6.96
CA SER A 143 -18.59 16.12 -7.89
C SER A 143 -18.37 17.46 -7.18
N ASN A 144 -18.88 17.61 -5.96
CA ASN A 144 -18.72 18.81 -5.14
C ASN A 144 -17.94 18.47 -3.86
N PRO A 145 -16.68 18.92 -3.72
CA PRO A 145 -15.83 18.59 -2.56
C PRO A 145 -16.42 18.94 -1.18
N LYS A 146 -17.43 19.82 -1.12
CA LYS A 146 -18.15 20.15 0.12
C LYS A 146 -19.00 18.98 0.63
N ASN A 147 -19.42 18.09 -0.25
CA ASN A 147 -20.26 16.93 0.04
C ASN A 147 -19.45 15.65 0.24
N ASP A 148 -18.12 15.73 0.15
CA ASP A 148 -17.25 14.59 0.34
C ASP A 148 -17.34 14.05 1.77
N THR A 149 -17.48 12.73 1.89
CA THR A 149 -17.58 12.06 3.18
C THR A 149 -16.32 11.24 3.47
N TYR A 150 -16.04 11.08 4.76
CA TYR A 150 -14.87 10.38 5.27
C TYR A 150 -15.34 9.35 6.28
N ILE A 151 -15.06 8.08 6.02
CA ILE A 151 -15.57 6.96 6.82
C ILE A 151 -14.47 5.98 7.18
N TRP A 152 -14.66 5.30 8.32
CA TRP A 152 -13.95 4.07 8.63
C TRP A 152 -14.73 2.90 8.02
N ASN A 153 -14.17 2.27 7.00
CA ASN A 153 -14.80 1.14 6.32
C ASN A 153 -14.14 -0.17 6.73
N GLU A 154 -14.94 -1.13 7.18
CA GLU A 154 -14.49 -2.50 7.48
C GLU A 154 -13.90 -3.19 6.26
N THR A 155 -12.72 -3.78 6.44
CA THR A 155 -12.12 -4.61 5.40
C THR A 155 -12.56 -6.06 5.57
N LYS A 156 -13.53 -6.49 4.75
CA LYS A 156 -13.95 -7.90 4.71
C LYS A 156 -12.76 -8.82 4.40
N ASN A 157 -12.70 -9.97 5.07
CA ASN A 157 -11.85 -11.14 4.76
C ASN A 157 -10.33 -11.07 5.02
N SER A 158 -9.85 -10.23 5.94
CA SER A 158 -8.40 -10.22 6.25
C SER A 158 -7.91 -11.46 7.02
N SER A 159 -8.76 -12.10 7.84
CA SER A 159 -8.42 -13.25 8.68
C SER A 159 -8.26 -14.54 7.88
N ASP A 160 -9.25 -14.90 7.06
CA ASP A 160 -9.21 -16.07 6.19
C ASP A 160 -8.02 -16.00 5.22
N TYR A 161 -7.80 -14.84 4.59
CA TYR A 161 -6.66 -14.62 3.70
C TYR A 161 -5.30 -14.83 4.39
N LYS A 162 -5.13 -14.36 5.63
CA LYS A 162 -3.89 -14.59 6.39
C LYS A 162 -3.66 -16.07 6.68
N LYS A 163 -4.73 -16.79 7.07
CA LYS A 163 -4.67 -18.24 7.32
C LYS A 163 -4.25 -19.00 6.05
N LYS A 164 -4.85 -18.66 4.91
CA LYS A 164 -4.51 -19.25 3.59
C LYS A 164 -3.05 -19.02 3.22
N ILE A 165 -2.54 -17.80 3.37
CA ILE A 165 -1.11 -17.50 3.11
C ILE A 165 -0.19 -18.31 4.03
N LYS A 166 -0.54 -18.44 5.32
CA LYS A 166 0.26 -19.20 6.28
C LYS A 166 0.38 -20.67 5.83
N GLN A 167 -0.75 -21.30 5.52
CA GLN A 167 -0.79 -22.68 5.02
C GLN A 167 0.01 -22.88 3.71
N ILE A 168 -0.04 -21.91 2.80
CA ILE A 168 0.73 -21.97 1.55
C ILE A 168 2.24 -21.92 1.83
N LYS A 169 2.68 -21.05 2.74
CA LYS A 169 4.09 -20.93 3.11
C LYS A 169 4.62 -22.16 3.82
N GLU A 170 3.77 -22.87 4.56
CA GLU A 170 4.10 -24.16 5.20
C GLU A 170 4.18 -25.31 4.19
N THR A 171 3.57 -25.16 3.01
CA THR A 171 3.67 -26.16 1.94
C THR A 171 4.99 -26.02 1.18
N LYS A 172 5.78 -27.11 1.07
CA LYS A 172 7.04 -27.14 0.30
C LYS A 172 6.81 -26.65 -1.14
N GLY A 173 7.53 -25.61 -1.54
CA GLY A 173 7.40 -25.00 -2.88
C GLY A 173 6.09 -24.24 -3.14
N GLY A 174 5.16 -24.19 -2.18
CA GLY A 174 3.84 -23.58 -2.36
C GLY A 174 3.92 -22.10 -2.71
N TRP A 175 4.79 -21.36 -2.02
CA TRP A 175 4.98 -19.93 -2.29
C TRP A 175 5.57 -19.66 -3.69
N GLU A 176 6.48 -20.51 -4.17
CA GLU A 176 7.05 -20.35 -5.52
C GLU A 176 6.00 -20.57 -6.60
N LYS A 177 5.12 -21.57 -6.41
CA LYS A 177 3.97 -21.79 -7.30
C LYS A 177 3.02 -20.58 -7.32
N ILE A 178 2.76 -19.96 -6.16
CA ILE A 178 2.00 -18.70 -6.10
C ILE A 178 2.69 -17.58 -6.86
N ARG A 179 4.01 -17.41 -6.71
CA ARG A 179 4.78 -16.38 -7.43
C ARG A 179 4.63 -16.54 -8.94
N GLN A 180 4.77 -17.76 -9.45
CA GLN A 180 4.64 -18.06 -10.87
C GLN A 180 3.20 -17.80 -11.37
N ASN A 181 2.19 -18.30 -10.67
CA ASN A 181 0.78 -18.10 -11.03
C ASN A 181 0.39 -16.63 -11.01
N TYR A 182 0.85 -15.89 -9.99
CA TYR A 182 0.66 -14.44 -9.90
C TYR A 182 1.23 -13.71 -11.13
N LEU A 183 2.45 -14.05 -11.54
CA LEU A 183 3.08 -13.44 -12.71
C LEU A 183 2.33 -13.78 -14.00
N ASN A 184 1.90 -15.04 -14.15
CA ASN A 184 1.12 -15.51 -15.29
C ASN A 184 -0.19 -14.72 -15.40
N LYS A 185 -0.90 -14.53 -14.28
CA LYS A 185 -2.15 -13.73 -14.24
C LYS A 185 -1.93 -12.28 -14.61
N LYS A 186 -0.90 -11.63 -14.05
CA LYS A 186 -0.57 -10.25 -14.43
C LYS A 186 -0.31 -10.11 -15.92
N ASN A 187 0.39 -11.08 -16.52
CA ASN A 187 0.66 -11.09 -17.95
C ASN A 187 -0.58 -11.43 -18.79
N PHE A 188 -1.45 -12.29 -18.29
CA PHE A 188 -2.73 -12.61 -18.93
C PHE A 188 -3.63 -11.38 -19.03
N TYR A 189 -3.88 -10.68 -17.92
CA TYR A 189 -4.70 -9.46 -17.92
C TYR A 189 -4.07 -8.33 -18.73
N LEU A 190 -2.74 -8.18 -18.67
CA LEU A 190 -2.02 -7.22 -19.52
C LEU A 190 -2.27 -7.48 -21.02
N LYS A 191 -2.20 -8.73 -21.47
CA LYS A 191 -2.46 -9.10 -22.88
C LYS A 191 -3.90 -8.83 -23.32
N ARG A 192 -4.85 -8.81 -22.37
CA ARG A 192 -6.27 -8.51 -22.61
C ARG A 192 -6.60 -7.02 -22.45
N ASN A 193 -5.60 -6.19 -22.20
CA ASN A 193 -5.76 -4.76 -21.90
C ASN A 193 -6.71 -4.50 -20.70
N ASP A 194 -6.74 -5.42 -19.74
CA ASP A 194 -7.59 -5.33 -18.56
C ASP A 194 -6.81 -4.69 -17.40
N HIS A 195 -7.20 -3.46 -17.06
CA HIS A 195 -6.62 -2.69 -15.97
C HIS A 195 -7.41 -2.76 -14.66
N SER A 196 -8.58 -3.42 -14.66
CA SER A 196 -9.40 -3.60 -13.46
C SER A 196 -8.80 -4.62 -12.50
N HIS A 197 -8.10 -5.63 -13.03
CA HIS A 197 -7.43 -6.68 -12.27
C HIS A 197 -6.07 -6.22 -11.72
N LYS A 198 -6.11 -5.38 -10.68
CA LYS A 198 -4.91 -4.90 -9.96
C LYS A 198 -4.09 -6.05 -9.37
N SER A 199 -2.84 -5.77 -9.01
CA SER A 199 -1.90 -6.73 -8.39
C SER A 199 -2.50 -7.54 -7.24
N PHE A 200 -3.33 -6.95 -6.38
CA PHE A 200 -3.95 -7.69 -5.27
C PHE A 200 -4.94 -8.75 -5.76
N ILE A 201 -5.73 -8.45 -6.81
CA ILE A 201 -6.71 -9.38 -7.39
C ILE A 201 -5.98 -10.57 -8.03
N CYS A 202 -4.94 -10.31 -8.82
CA CYS A 202 -4.09 -11.36 -9.39
C CYS A 202 -3.51 -12.31 -8.32
N LEU A 203 -3.15 -11.78 -7.15
CA LEU A 203 -2.64 -12.58 -6.03
C LEU A 203 -3.73 -13.42 -5.38
N ILE A 204 -4.93 -12.86 -5.18
CA ILE A 204 -6.08 -13.59 -4.62
C ILE A 204 -6.45 -14.76 -5.52
N GLU A 205 -6.54 -14.53 -6.82
CA GLU A 205 -6.84 -15.60 -7.76
C GLU A 205 -5.75 -16.67 -7.78
N ALA A 206 -4.46 -16.29 -7.75
CA ALA A 206 -3.36 -17.25 -7.68
C ALA A 206 -3.44 -18.14 -6.42
N ILE A 207 -3.83 -17.54 -5.28
CA ILE A 207 -4.05 -18.26 -4.01
C ILE A 207 -5.24 -19.22 -4.13
N ASN A 208 -6.36 -18.75 -4.66
CA ASN A 208 -7.57 -19.55 -4.80
C ASN A 208 -7.34 -20.76 -5.75
N GLU A 209 -6.63 -20.56 -6.86
CA GLU A 209 -6.28 -21.63 -7.79
C GLU A 209 -5.35 -22.67 -7.16
N PHE A 210 -4.36 -22.25 -6.38
CA PHE A 210 -3.48 -23.18 -5.67
C PHE A 210 -4.25 -24.09 -4.71
N GLN A 211 -5.30 -23.59 -4.07
CA GLN A 211 -6.13 -24.36 -3.15
C GLN A 211 -7.10 -25.32 -3.86
N LYS A 212 -7.47 -25.06 -5.12
CA LYS A 212 -8.31 -25.96 -5.92
C LYS A 212 -7.56 -27.18 -6.48
N ILE A 213 -6.23 -27.14 -6.47
CA ILE A 213 -5.35 -28.19 -7.04
C ILE A 213 -4.85 -29.16 -5.95
N LYS A 214 -5.20 -28.92 -4.68
CA LYS A 214 -4.97 -29.86 -3.58
C LYS A 214 -6.26 -30.62 -3.29
#